data_AF-A0AA37JFV6-F1
#
_entry.id   AF-A0AA37JFV6-F1
#
_cell.length_a   1.000
_cell.length_b   1.000
_cell.length_c   1.000
_cell.angle_alpha   90.00
_cell.angle_beta   90.00
_cell.angle_gamma   90.00
#
_symmetry.space_group_name_H-M   'P 1'
#
loop_
_entity.id
_entity.type
_entity.pdbx_description
1 polymer ?
#
loop_
_entity_poly.entity_id
_entity_poly.type
_entity_poly.pdbx_seq_one_letter_code
_entity_poly.pdbx_strand_id
1 'polypeptide(L)'
;MKRFFSQLHRPLRNERGEITFFACFFVVGVVMLISFLLLYASVRITCINIRNGAKMELNNLSATIYADTYRSQRETNFEEYLRTLYSSRDYTEMLEATVAGGLAEKVPLSTEDYTVSDISLEFNVVGDRVEYVFYCDVDFYIRMFGHSYPTITQRVELTGYHNTKF
;
A
#
# COMPACT_ATOMS: atom_id res chain seq x y z
N MET A 1 -76.29 27.82 -13.88
CA MET A 1 -75.41 28.07 -12.71
C MET A 1 -74.88 26.77 -12.07
N LYS A 2 -74.40 25.79 -12.86
CA LYS A 2 -73.89 24.49 -12.34
C LYS A 2 -72.66 23.93 -13.09
N ARG A 3 -72.03 24.71 -13.98
CA ARG A 3 -70.83 24.29 -14.74
C ARG A 3 -69.49 24.77 -14.14
N PHE A 4 -69.52 25.53 -13.05
CA PHE A 4 -68.30 26.06 -12.43
C PHE A 4 -67.71 25.18 -11.32
N PHE A 5 -68.41 24.13 -10.88
CA PHE A 5 -67.95 23.29 -9.76
C PHE A 5 -67.11 22.07 -10.16
N SER A 6 -67.04 21.73 -11.45
CA SER A 6 -66.30 20.54 -11.91
C SER A 6 -64.80 20.78 -12.15
N GLN A 7 -64.31 22.01 -11.98
CA GLN A 7 -62.88 22.33 -12.10
C GLN A 7 -62.12 22.31 -10.77
N LEU A 8 -62.82 22.22 -9.63
CA LEU A 8 -62.18 22.28 -8.30
C LEU A 8 -61.87 20.89 -7.69
N HIS A 9 -62.01 19.82 -8.46
CA HIS A 9 -61.70 18.47 -8.01
C HIS A 9 -60.68 17.80 -8.95
N ARG A 10 -59.58 18.51 -9.24
CA ARG A 10 -58.34 17.80 -9.56
C ARG A 10 -57.93 17.09 -8.27
N PRO A 11 -57.79 15.75 -8.24
CA PRO A 11 -57.17 15.11 -7.11
C PRO A 11 -55.78 15.71 -7.00
N LEU A 12 -55.44 16.26 -5.82
CA LEU A 12 -54.06 16.51 -5.44
C LEU A 12 -53.38 15.15 -5.44
N ARG A 13 -52.90 14.74 -6.62
CA ARG A 13 -52.15 13.51 -6.83
C ARG A 13 -50.96 13.64 -5.87
N ASN A 14 -50.91 12.75 -4.90
CA ASN A 14 -49.98 12.81 -3.78
C ASN A 14 -48.56 12.48 -4.28
N GLU A 15 -47.91 13.42 -4.95
CA GLU A 15 -46.51 13.33 -5.41
C GLU A 15 -45.50 13.39 -4.25
N ARG A 16 -45.96 13.62 -3.01
CA ARG A 16 -45.10 13.65 -1.83
C ARG A 16 -44.35 12.34 -1.61
N GLY A 17 -44.93 11.20 -2.00
CA GLY A 17 -44.28 9.88 -1.89
C GLY A 17 -43.11 9.69 -2.87
N GLU A 18 -43.22 10.24 -4.09
CA GLU A 18 -42.13 10.17 -5.08
C GLU A 18 -40.95 11.06 -4.67
N ILE A 19 -41.20 12.28 -4.18
CA ILE A 19 -40.14 13.18 -3.70
C ILE A 19 -39.38 12.54 -2.52
N THR A 20 -40.08 11.87 -1.60
CA THR A 20 -39.44 11.15 -0.49
C THR A 20 -38.66 9.92 -0.95
N PHE A 21 -39.12 9.22 -1.99
CA PHE A 21 -38.40 8.09 -2.58
C PHE A 21 -37.11 8.57 -3.23
N PHE A 22 -37.17 9.57 -4.11
CA PHE A 22 -35.98 10.17 -4.73
C PHE A 22 -34.99 10.72 -3.70
N ALA A 23 -35.47 11.38 -2.63
CA ALA A 23 -34.62 11.83 -1.53
C ALA A 23 -33.92 10.66 -0.83
N CYS A 24 -34.61 9.55 -0.60
CA CYS A 24 -34.02 8.35 0.00
C CYS A 24 -32.93 7.73 -0.89
N PHE A 25 -33.18 7.58 -2.20
CA PHE A 25 -32.16 7.10 -3.14
C PHE A 25 -30.96 8.04 -3.23
N PHE A 26 -31.21 9.35 -3.20
CA PHE A 26 -30.14 10.34 -3.20
C PHE A 26 -29.27 10.23 -1.94
N VAL A 27 -29.89 10.15 -0.75
CA VAL A 27 -29.16 9.99 0.51
C VAL A 27 -28.36 8.68 0.51
N VAL A 28 -28.97 7.55 0.13
CA VAL A 28 -28.28 6.26 0.05
C VAL A 28 -27.14 6.30 -0.96
N GLY A 29 -27.36 6.91 -2.14
CA GLY A 29 -26.34 7.06 -3.17
C GLY A 29 -25.16 7.93 -2.71
N VAL A 30 -25.44 9.05 -2.03
CA VAL A 30 -24.40 9.92 -1.46
C VAL A 30 -23.62 9.20 -0.36
N VAL A 31 -24.30 8.51 0.56
CA VAL A 31 -23.64 7.72 1.61
C VAL A 31 -22.75 6.64 1.00
N MET A 32 -23.25 5.90 0.01
CA MET A 32 -22.47 4.88 -0.70
C MET A 32 -21.23 5.47 -1.38
N LEU A 33 -21.37 6.63 -2.04
CA LEU A 33 -20.28 7.32 -2.71
C LEU A 33 -19.23 7.81 -1.71
N ILE A 34 -19.66 8.40 -0.58
CA ILE A 34 -18.76 8.83 0.49
C ILE A 34 -18.04 7.63 1.09
N SER A 35 -18.73 6.53 1.39
CA SER A 35 -18.11 5.30 1.91
C SER A 35 -17.06 4.74 0.95
N PHE A 36 -17.33 4.74 -0.35
CA PHE A 36 -16.36 4.32 -1.35
C PHE A 36 -15.13 5.25 -1.40
N LEU A 37 -15.33 6.57 -1.37
CA LEU A 37 -14.23 7.53 -1.34
C LEU A 37 -13.37 7.38 -0.09
N LEU A 38 -13.99 7.18 1.08
CA LEU A 38 -13.28 6.96 2.34
C LEU A 38 -12.48 5.67 2.32
N LEU A 39 -13.05 4.59 1.79
CA LEU A 39 -12.35 3.31 1.63
C LEU A 39 -11.14 3.47 0.70
N TYR A 40 -11.32 4.11 -0.46
CA TYR A 40 -10.24 4.36 -1.40
C TYR A 40 -9.13 5.22 -0.79
N ALA A 41 -9.50 6.29 -0.06
CA ALA A 41 -8.54 7.14 0.63
C ALA A 41 -7.77 6.36 1.70
N SER A 42 -8.47 5.54 2.50
CA SER A 42 -7.85 4.68 3.53
C SER A 42 -6.81 3.74 2.93
N VAL A 43 -7.17 2.97 1.90
CA VAL A 43 -6.26 2.07 1.17
C VAL A 43 -5.03 2.83 0.68
N ARG A 44 -5.23 3.98 0.02
CA ARG A 44 -4.13 4.81 -0.48
C ARG A 44 -3.20 5.31 0.62
N ILE A 45 -3.74 5.78 1.74
CA ILE A 45 -2.96 6.27 2.88
C ILE A 45 -2.14 5.13 3.47
N THR A 46 -2.73 3.95 3.66
CA THR A 46 -2.04 2.76 4.20
C THR A 46 -0.89 2.33 3.29
N CYS A 47 -1.11 2.26 1.97
CA CYS A 47 -0.04 1.96 1.03
C CYS A 47 1.09 3.00 1.05
N ILE A 48 0.76 4.29 1.20
CA ILE A 48 1.77 5.35 1.33
C ILE A 48 2.56 5.19 2.63
N ASN A 49 1.89 4.84 3.73
CA ASN A 49 2.56 4.63 5.01
C ASN A 49 3.54 3.44 4.96
N ILE A 50 3.10 2.30 4.40
CA ILE A 50 3.95 1.12 4.17
C ILE A 50 5.14 1.49 3.28
N ARG A 51 4.89 2.22 2.18
CA ARG A 51 5.96 2.69 1.28
C ARG A 51 6.97 3.58 2.00
N ASN A 52 6.51 4.50 2.86
CA ASN A 52 7.38 5.39 3.60
C ASN A 52 8.21 4.63 4.65
N GLY A 53 7.62 3.66 5.34
CA GLY A 53 8.33 2.75 6.25
C GLY A 53 9.41 1.97 5.51
N ALA A 54 9.06 1.33 4.39
CA ALA A 54 10.02 0.59 3.56
C ALA A 54 11.12 1.50 3.01
N LYS A 55 10.80 2.73 2.60
CA LYS A 55 11.80 3.71 2.15
C LYS A 55 12.79 4.10 3.25
N MET A 56 12.32 4.22 4.50
CA MET A 56 13.19 4.50 5.64
C MET A 56 14.17 3.34 5.90
N GLU A 57 13.68 2.10 5.86
CA GLU A 57 14.53 0.94 6.06
C GLU A 57 15.49 0.69 4.91
N LEU A 58 15.08 0.96 3.66
CA LEU A 58 15.99 0.96 2.52
C LEU A 58 17.11 2.00 2.64
N ASN A 59 16.84 3.13 3.29
CA ASN A 59 17.86 4.12 3.58
C ASN A 59 18.82 3.63 4.67
N ASN A 60 18.31 2.99 5.73
CA ASN A 60 19.14 2.36 6.77
C ASN A 60 20.02 1.25 6.17
N LEU A 61 19.44 0.41 5.31
CA LEU A 61 20.15 -0.62 4.56
C LEU A 61 21.29 -0.04 3.74
N SER A 62 21.04 1.06 3.01
CA SER A 62 22.06 1.73 2.21
C SER A 62 23.25 2.21 3.05
N ALA A 63 23.00 2.68 4.28
CA ALA A 63 24.03 3.11 5.21
C ALA A 63 24.84 1.93 5.76
N THR A 64 24.20 0.79 6.03
CA THR A 64 24.88 -0.45 6.42
C THR A 64 25.80 -0.96 5.32
N ILE A 65 25.29 -1.04 4.08
CA ILE A 65 26.07 -1.46 2.91
C ILE A 65 27.27 -0.51 2.69
N TYR A 66 27.08 0.79 2.88
CA TYR A 66 28.15 1.78 2.80
C TYR A 66 29.24 1.55 3.85
N ALA A 67 28.84 1.35 5.12
CA ALA A 67 29.78 1.14 6.21
C ALA A 67 30.62 -0.13 6.02
N ASP A 68 30.00 -1.21 5.56
CA ASP A 68 30.71 -2.46 5.29
C ASP A 68 31.58 -2.37 4.05
N THR A 69 31.13 -1.69 2.99
CA THR A 69 31.95 -1.39 1.81
C THR A 69 33.24 -0.65 2.19
N TYR A 70 33.14 0.37 3.05
CA TYR A 70 34.30 1.12 3.53
C TYR A 70 35.25 0.27 4.40
N ARG A 71 34.71 -0.59 5.28
CA ARG A 71 35.54 -1.51 6.09
C ARG A 71 36.32 -2.48 5.22
N SER A 72 35.65 -3.12 4.27
CA SER A 72 36.23 -4.14 3.39
C SER A 72 37.28 -3.58 2.44
N GLN A 73 37.16 -2.32 2.03
CA GLN A 73 38.21 -1.61 1.29
C GLN A 73 39.47 -1.40 2.13
N ARG A 74 39.31 -1.11 3.43
CA ARG A 74 40.45 -0.89 4.34
C ARG A 74 41.22 -2.18 4.65
N GLU A 75 40.54 -3.31 4.57
CA GLU A 75 41.12 -4.63 4.82
C GLU A 75 41.75 -5.27 3.56
N THR A 76 41.85 -4.54 2.44
CA THR A 76 42.41 -5.02 1.15
C THR A 76 41.75 -6.29 0.61
N ASN A 77 40.53 -6.60 1.06
CA ASN A 77 39.81 -7.82 0.73
C ASN A 77 38.48 -7.54 0.01
N PHE A 78 38.44 -6.44 -0.74
CA PHE A 78 37.23 -5.91 -1.36
C PHE A 78 36.64 -6.86 -2.41
N GLU A 79 37.46 -7.55 -3.21
CA GLU A 79 36.96 -8.54 -4.16
C GLU A 79 36.40 -9.79 -3.47
N GLU A 80 37.00 -10.26 -2.38
CA GLU A 80 36.48 -11.41 -1.60
C GLU A 80 35.20 -11.04 -0.85
N TYR A 81 35.12 -9.81 -0.34
CA TYR A 81 33.89 -9.24 0.22
C TYR A 81 32.81 -9.10 -0.84
N LEU A 82 33.06 -8.49 -2.01
CA LEU A 82 32.09 -8.43 -3.11
C LEU A 82 31.70 -9.82 -3.61
N ARG A 83 32.58 -10.81 -3.55
CA ARG A 83 32.22 -12.18 -3.94
C ARG A 83 31.32 -12.81 -2.88
N THR A 84 31.61 -12.64 -1.60
CA THR A 84 30.85 -13.24 -0.49
C THR A 84 29.52 -12.52 -0.21
N LEU A 85 29.49 -11.20 -0.29
CA LEU A 85 28.30 -10.36 -0.12
C LEU A 85 27.28 -10.57 -1.25
N TYR A 86 27.75 -10.87 -2.47
CA TYR A 86 26.92 -10.95 -3.68
C TYR A 86 26.75 -12.36 -4.24
N SER A 87 27.46 -13.38 -3.72
CA SER A 87 27.25 -14.79 -4.11
C SER A 87 26.68 -15.69 -3.00
N SER A 88 26.66 -15.23 -1.75
CA SER A 88 26.10 -15.98 -0.62
C SER A 88 24.64 -15.63 -0.42
N ARG A 89 23.77 -16.63 -0.59
CA ARG A 89 22.34 -16.55 -0.31
C ARG A 89 22.06 -16.17 1.16
N ASP A 90 22.95 -16.56 2.06
CA ASP A 90 22.83 -16.34 3.50
C ASP A 90 22.91 -14.84 3.87
N TYR A 91 23.72 -14.06 3.14
CA TYR A 91 23.84 -12.62 3.41
C TYR A 91 22.64 -11.85 2.86
N THR A 92 22.15 -12.20 1.66
CA THR A 92 20.91 -11.61 1.10
C THR A 92 19.71 -11.90 1.99
N GLU A 93 19.61 -13.12 2.53
CA GLU A 93 18.55 -13.49 3.48
C GLU A 93 18.67 -12.71 4.81
N MET A 94 19.88 -12.47 5.31
CA MET A 94 20.09 -11.64 6.49
C MET A 94 19.65 -10.19 6.25
N LEU A 95 19.99 -9.60 5.10
CA LEU A 95 19.57 -8.24 4.75
C LEU A 95 18.05 -8.14 4.56
N GLU A 96 17.45 -9.12 3.88
CA GLU A 96 16.01 -9.22 3.73
C GLU A 96 15.31 -9.32 5.09
N ALA A 97 15.80 -10.19 5.99
CA ALA A 97 15.28 -10.31 7.34
C ALA A 97 15.44 -9.03 8.16
N THR A 98 16.53 -8.29 7.97
CA THR A 98 16.76 -7.00 8.64
C THR A 98 15.75 -5.95 8.16
N VAL A 99 15.53 -5.85 6.85
CA VAL A 99 14.55 -4.91 6.28
C VAL A 99 13.12 -5.32 6.65
N ALA A 100 12.79 -6.62 6.60
CA ALA A 100 11.48 -7.13 7.00
C ALA A 100 11.21 -6.89 8.49
N GLY A 101 12.20 -7.12 9.35
CA GLY A 101 12.13 -6.83 10.78
C GLY A 101 11.97 -5.35 11.08
N GLY A 102 12.77 -4.49 10.44
CA GLY A 102 12.65 -3.04 10.56
C GLY A 102 11.28 -2.53 10.08
N LEU A 103 10.76 -3.08 8.98
CA LEU A 103 9.43 -2.73 8.49
C LEU A 103 8.33 -3.15 9.46
N ALA A 104 8.43 -4.34 10.06
CA ALA A 104 7.49 -4.85 11.05
C ALA A 104 7.44 -4.01 12.34
N GLU A 105 8.56 -3.39 12.71
CA GLU A 105 8.63 -2.46 13.85
C GLU A 105 7.92 -1.13 13.54
N LYS A 106 7.96 -0.68 12.28
CA LYS A 106 7.39 0.61 11.84
C LYS A 106 5.92 0.52 11.49
N VAL A 107 5.49 -0.61 10.92
CA VAL A 107 4.13 -0.81 10.40
C VAL A 107 3.65 -2.21 10.79
N PRO A 108 2.42 -2.35 11.33
CA PRO A 108 1.89 -3.67 11.64
C PRO A 108 1.70 -4.48 10.35
N LEU A 109 2.38 -5.64 10.27
CA LEU A 109 2.31 -6.51 9.10
C LEU A 109 0.94 -7.20 8.95
N SER A 110 0.14 -7.28 10.01
CA SER A 110 -1.23 -7.79 9.91
C SER A 110 -2.14 -6.99 10.84
N THR A 111 -3.27 -6.58 10.29
CA THR A 111 -4.35 -5.88 10.98
C THR A 111 -5.69 -6.50 10.58
N GLU A 112 -6.80 -5.98 11.10
CA GLU A 112 -8.13 -6.43 10.67
C GLU A 112 -8.47 -6.04 9.23
N ASP A 113 -7.86 -4.95 8.75
CA ASP A 113 -8.17 -4.33 7.45
C ASP A 113 -7.18 -4.72 6.35
N TYR A 114 -5.95 -5.13 6.71
CA TYR A 114 -4.94 -5.55 5.74
C TYR A 114 -3.89 -6.50 6.32
N THR A 115 -3.27 -7.28 5.44
CA THR A 115 -2.05 -8.06 5.72
C THR A 115 -0.98 -7.69 4.69
N VAL A 116 0.26 -7.54 5.15
CA VAL A 116 1.45 -7.38 4.32
C VAL A 116 2.13 -8.75 4.23
N SER A 117 2.36 -9.20 3.01
CA SER A 117 2.93 -10.51 2.68
C SER A 117 3.99 -10.35 1.58
N ASP A 118 4.67 -11.46 1.25
CA ASP A 118 5.67 -11.53 0.17
C ASP A 118 6.75 -10.43 0.21
N ILE A 119 7.24 -10.13 1.42
CA ILE A 119 8.33 -9.19 1.61
C ILE A 119 9.61 -9.83 1.07
N SER A 120 10.16 -9.26 0.01
CA SER A 120 11.37 -9.77 -0.64
C SER A 120 12.30 -8.63 -1.03
N LEU A 121 13.60 -8.93 -1.09
CA LEU A 121 14.62 -7.97 -1.46
C LEU A 121 15.56 -8.57 -2.52
N GLU A 122 15.50 -8.02 -3.72
CA GLU A 122 16.32 -8.44 -4.85
C GLU A 122 17.49 -7.48 -5.05
N PHE A 123 18.67 -8.01 -5.38
CA PHE A 123 19.88 -7.23 -5.62
C PHE A 123 20.39 -7.48 -7.04
N ASN A 124 20.51 -6.41 -7.82
CA ASN A 124 20.99 -6.41 -9.18
C ASN A 124 22.26 -5.58 -9.31
N VAL A 125 23.28 -6.12 -9.96
CA VAL A 125 24.54 -5.40 -10.22
C VAL A 125 24.53 -4.88 -11.64
N VAL A 126 24.56 -3.55 -11.80
CA VAL A 126 24.52 -2.88 -13.11
C VAL A 126 25.80 -2.05 -13.29
N GLY A 127 26.88 -2.69 -13.73
CA GLY A 127 28.17 -2.03 -13.89
C GLY A 127 28.78 -1.62 -12.54
N ASP A 128 28.93 -0.32 -12.31
CA ASP A 128 29.51 0.24 -11.07
C ASP A 128 28.46 0.56 -9.99
N ARG A 129 27.18 0.23 -10.22
CA ARG A 129 26.10 0.47 -9.25
C ARG A 129 25.41 -0.84 -8.88
N VAL A 130 24.98 -0.90 -7.63
CA VAL A 130 24.12 -1.96 -7.10
C VAL A 130 22.74 -1.38 -6.95
N GLU A 131 21.79 -2.00 -7.62
CA GLU A 131 20.38 -1.73 -7.51
C GLU A 131 19.77 -2.76 -6.55
N TYR A 132 18.96 -2.30 -5.61
CA TYR A 132 18.20 -3.18 -4.75
C TYR A 132 16.71 -2.86 -4.91
N VAL A 133 15.92 -3.89 -5.20
CA VAL A 133 14.49 -3.78 -5.44
C VAL A 133 13.76 -4.49 -4.31
N PHE A 134 13.01 -3.72 -3.55
CA PHE A 134 12.14 -4.20 -2.49
C PHE A 134 10.74 -4.40 -3.04
N TYR A 135 10.16 -5.55 -2.74
CA TYR A 135 8.76 -5.85 -3.04
C TYR A 135 8.03 -6.25 -1.76
N CYS A 136 6.79 -5.81 -1.64
CA CYS A 136 5.83 -6.43 -0.74
C CYS A 136 4.43 -6.37 -1.33
N ASP A 137 3.62 -7.36 -0.99
CA ASP A 137 2.21 -7.41 -1.35
C ASP A 137 1.37 -7.01 -0.14
N VAL A 138 0.33 -6.20 -0.39
CA VAL A 138 -0.60 -5.74 0.64
C VAL A 138 -2.00 -6.20 0.26
N ASP A 139 -2.52 -7.16 1.03
CA ASP A 139 -3.86 -7.70 0.88
C ASP A 139 -4.84 -6.94 1.76
N PHE A 140 -5.80 -6.23 1.16
CA PHE A 140 -6.84 -5.50 1.89
C PHE A 140 -8.10 -6.35 2.06
N TYR A 141 -8.59 -6.47 3.30
CA TYR A 141 -9.83 -7.14 3.64
C TYR A 141 -10.96 -6.12 3.75
N ILE A 142 -11.83 -6.09 2.75
CA ILE A 142 -13.01 -5.22 2.77
C ILE A 142 -14.16 -5.98 3.43
N ARG A 143 -14.62 -5.51 4.59
CA ARG A 143 -15.80 -6.04 5.28
C ARG A 143 -16.95 -5.05 5.19
N MET A 144 -18.04 -5.43 4.54
CA MET A 144 -19.27 -4.63 4.56
C MET A 144 -20.47 -5.52 4.88
N PHE A 145 -21.36 -5.04 5.74
CA PHE A 145 -22.60 -5.73 6.11
C PHE A 145 -22.40 -7.16 6.64
N GLY A 146 -21.31 -7.42 7.37
CA GLY A 146 -21.00 -8.75 7.91
C GLY A 146 -20.44 -9.74 6.90
N HIS A 147 -20.27 -9.33 5.64
CA HIS A 147 -19.66 -10.14 4.58
C HIS A 147 -18.23 -9.64 4.28
N SER A 148 -17.30 -10.57 4.12
CA SER A 148 -15.96 -10.29 3.59
C SER A 148 -16.00 -10.33 2.07
N TYR A 149 -15.60 -9.21 1.46
CA TYR A 149 -15.43 -9.08 0.02
C TYR A 149 -14.05 -9.65 -0.38
N PRO A 150 -13.87 -10.03 -1.67
CA PRO A 150 -12.59 -10.52 -2.15
C PRO A 150 -11.47 -9.53 -1.84
N THR A 151 -10.32 -10.08 -1.44
CA THR A 151 -9.14 -9.29 -1.10
C THR A 151 -8.64 -8.52 -2.32
N ILE A 152 -8.25 -7.26 -2.09
CA ILE A 152 -7.55 -6.48 -3.10
C ILE A 152 -6.07 -6.55 -2.76
N THR A 153 -5.29 -7.21 -3.61
CA THR A 153 -3.84 -7.26 -3.49
C THR A 153 -3.23 -6.06 -4.20
N GLN A 154 -2.43 -5.28 -3.49
CA GLN A 154 -1.66 -4.17 -4.05
C GLN A 154 -0.17 -4.39 -3.81
N ARG A 155 0.57 -4.56 -4.91
CA ARG A 155 2.03 -4.65 -4.87
C ARG A 155 2.68 -3.30 -4.66
N VAL A 156 3.57 -3.22 -3.69
CA VAL A 156 4.43 -2.06 -3.43
C VAL A 156 5.85 -2.43 -3.86
N GLU A 157 6.37 -1.67 -4.82
CA GLU A 157 7.73 -1.81 -5.32
C GLU A 157 8.53 -0.54 -5.02
N LEU A 158 9.74 -0.72 -4.53
CA LEU A 158 10.68 0.35 -4.24
C LEU A 158 12.08 -0.03 -4.71
N THR A 159 12.66 0.82 -5.53
CA THR A 159 14.03 0.67 -6.02
C THR A 159 14.95 1.65 -5.31
N GLY A 160 16.08 1.16 -4.83
CA GLY A 160 17.19 1.98 -4.36
C GLY A 160 18.49 1.63 -5.05
N TYR A 161 19.48 2.50 -4.92
CA TYR A 161 20.76 2.38 -5.60
C TYR A 161 21.90 2.70 -4.65
N HIS A 162 22.96 1.92 -4.73
CA HIS A 162 24.22 2.15 -4.06
C HIS A 162 25.35 2.15 -5.09
N ASN A 163 26.20 3.17 -5.09
CA ASN A 163 27.35 3.23 -5.99
C ASN A 163 28.52 2.52 -5.33
N THR A 164 29.10 1.51 -5.99
CA THR A 164 30.23 0.74 -5.43
C THR A 164 31.57 1.43 -5.68
N LYS A 165 31.60 2.47 -6.53
CA LYS A 165 32.78 3.30 -6.77
C LYS A 165 32.76 4.60 -5.98
N PHE A 166 33.85 4.83 -5.26
CA PHE A 166 34.45 6.14 -5.05
C PHE A 166 35.62 6.31 -6.01
#